data_AF-A0A367FUS2-F1
#
_entry.id   AF-A0A367FUS2-F1
#
_cell.length_a   1.000
_cell.length_b   1.000
_cell.length_c   1.000
_cell.angle_alpha   90.00
_cell.angle_beta   90.00
_cell.angle_gamma   90.00
#
_symmetry.space_group_name_H-M   'P 1'
#
loop_
_entity.id
_entity.type
_entity.pdbx_description
1 polymer ?
#
loop_
_entity_poly.entity_id
_entity_poly.type
_entity_poly.pdbx_seq_one_letter_code
_entity_poly.pdbx_strand_id
1 'polypeptide(L)'
;MKIKWYKDKQLMNVNQKNKVTWLTYPAFEKLPGIVHGFSTRLGGVSQGIYESMNLSFTRGDEESAVRENYRRLSAAMGFSMEDIVTSDQTHTTNVRVVTEEDRGNGITKPRPYTDVDGMITNVPGLVLATFYADCVPLFFIDPVHRAVGLSHSGWRGTVGKIGKVTVEKMTEEFQTDPSELYAAIGPSICQDCYEVSEDVIDQFREAFEEKYWDVLFYRKPDGKYQLNLWEANRRIFLDAGIKEERISMPGICTCCNPLFLYSHRASHGKRGNLGAFITVR
;
A
#
# COMPACT_ATOMS: atom_id res chain seq x y z
N MET A 1 -19.44 -0.74 13.67
CA MET A 1 -18.36 0.26 13.87
C MET A 1 -18.49 1.34 12.80
N LYS A 2 -18.37 2.62 13.16
CA LYS A 2 -18.42 3.74 12.20
C LYS A 2 -17.00 4.08 11.73
N ILE A 3 -16.76 4.09 10.42
CA ILE A 3 -15.49 4.49 9.81
C ILE A 3 -15.38 6.02 9.83
N LYS A 4 -14.22 6.54 10.24
CA LYS A 4 -13.85 7.95 10.13
C LYS A 4 -13.17 8.20 8.79
N TRP A 5 -13.94 8.72 7.84
CA TRP A 5 -13.41 9.17 6.55
C TRP A 5 -12.72 10.52 6.71
N TYR A 6 -11.58 10.68 6.05
CA TYR A 6 -10.82 11.93 6.07
C TYR A 6 -11.64 13.02 5.38
N LYS A 7 -11.83 14.15 6.07
CA LYS A 7 -12.70 15.27 5.62
C LYS A 7 -14.13 14.81 5.26
N ASP A 8 -14.64 13.80 5.96
CA ASP A 8 -15.98 13.22 5.80
C ASP A 8 -16.32 12.75 4.37
N LYS A 9 -15.30 12.45 3.55
CA LYS A 9 -15.48 12.00 2.17
C LYS A 9 -15.08 10.53 2.01
N GLN A 10 -16.06 9.68 1.74
CA GLN A 10 -15.80 8.28 1.37
C GLN A 10 -15.28 8.21 -0.07
N LEU A 11 -14.04 7.74 -0.23
CA LEU A 11 -13.36 7.61 -1.54
C LEU A 11 -13.12 6.15 -1.95
N MET A 12 -13.41 5.21 -1.06
CA MET A 12 -13.23 3.78 -1.27
C MET A 12 -14.51 3.01 -0.98
N ASN A 13 -14.68 1.90 -1.69
CA ASN A 13 -15.71 0.92 -1.37
C ASN A 13 -15.27 0.05 -0.20
N VAL A 14 -16.23 -0.31 0.66
CA VAL A 14 -16.03 -1.26 1.76
C VAL A 14 -16.72 -2.55 1.37
N ASN A 15 -15.94 -3.58 1.09
CA ASN A 15 -16.42 -4.88 0.66
C ASN A 15 -16.40 -5.87 1.81
N GLN A 16 -17.36 -6.78 1.83
CA GLN A 16 -17.41 -7.84 2.82
C GLN A 16 -17.86 -9.16 2.21
N LYS A 17 -17.15 -10.24 2.55
CA LYS A 17 -17.52 -11.61 2.18
C LYS A 17 -17.02 -12.56 3.26
N ASN A 18 -17.88 -13.45 3.75
CA ASN A 18 -17.54 -14.43 4.80
C ASN A 18 -16.82 -13.78 6.02
N LYS A 19 -17.34 -12.63 6.48
CA LYS A 19 -16.78 -11.80 7.57
C LYS A 19 -15.46 -11.08 7.26
N VAL A 20 -14.75 -11.45 6.20
CA VAL A 20 -13.56 -10.72 5.73
C VAL A 20 -13.99 -9.39 5.13
N THR A 21 -13.32 -8.31 5.54
CA THR A 21 -13.58 -6.95 5.05
C THR A 21 -12.34 -6.38 4.40
N TRP A 22 -12.49 -5.76 3.22
CA TRP A 22 -11.40 -5.12 2.48
C TRP A 22 -11.90 -3.86 1.76
N LEU A 23 -10.96 -3.00 1.38
CA LEU A 23 -11.22 -1.73 0.71
C LEU A 23 -10.78 -1.78 -0.76
N THR A 24 -11.54 -1.15 -1.65
CA THR A 24 -11.22 -1.02 -3.08
C THR A 24 -11.49 0.40 -3.57
N TYR A 25 -10.81 0.78 -4.65
CA TYR A 25 -11.08 2.01 -5.39
C TYR A 25 -12.17 1.81 -6.45
N PRO A 26 -13.23 2.63 -6.45
CA PRO A 26 -14.27 2.59 -7.48
C PRO A 26 -13.73 2.81 -8.91
N ALA A 27 -12.63 3.55 -9.06
CA ALA A 27 -12.00 3.77 -10.36
C ALA A 27 -11.41 2.49 -10.95
N PHE A 28 -10.80 1.65 -10.10
CA PHE A 28 -10.12 0.43 -10.53
C PHE A 28 -11.11 -0.73 -10.77
N GLU A 29 -12.25 -0.76 -10.05
CA GLU A 29 -13.31 -1.76 -10.29
C GLU A 29 -13.92 -1.67 -11.69
N LYS A 30 -13.78 -0.52 -12.36
CA LYS A 30 -14.23 -0.31 -13.73
C LYS A 30 -13.24 -0.84 -14.78
N LEU A 31 -12.02 -1.20 -14.36
CA LEU A 31 -10.98 -1.71 -15.25
C LEU A 31 -11.13 -3.23 -15.38
N PRO A 32 -11.43 -3.75 -16.59
CA PRO A 32 -11.66 -5.18 -16.77
C PRO A 32 -10.39 -5.97 -16.48
N GLY A 33 -10.55 -7.13 -15.85
CA GLY A 33 -9.43 -8.02 -15.53
C GLY A 33 -8.59 -7.59 -14.32
N ILE A 34 -8.90 -6.47 -13.65
CA ILE A 34 -8.18 -6.07 -12.44
C ILE A 34 -8.87 -6.62 -11.19
N VAL A 35 -8.07 -7.22 -10.30
CA VAL A 35 -8.47 -7.46 -8.91
C VAL A 35 -7.47 -6.80 -8.00
N HIS A 36 -7.97 -5.94 -7.12
CA HIS A 36 -7.16 -5.24 -6.14
C HIS A 36 -7.88 -5.18 -4.79
N GLY A 37 -7.14 -4.82 -3.76
CA GLY A 37 -7.74 -4.39 -2.52
C GLY A 37 -6.73 -4.16 -1.43
N PHE A 38 -7.21 -3.50 -0.37
CA PHE A 38 -6.46 -3.28 0.85
C PHE A 38 -7.20 -3.96 2.00
N SER A 39 -6.53 -4.88 2.69
CA SER A 39 -7.14 -5.64 3.78
C SER A 39 -7.46 -4.73 4.97
N THR A 40 -8.42 -5.15 5.78
CA THR A 40 -8.68 -4.57 7.10
C THR A 40 -8.20 -5.53 8.17
N ARG A 41 -8.23 -5.12 9.45
CA ARG A 41 -7.91 -6.04 10.55
C ARG A 41 -9.03 -7.04 10.86
N LEU A 42 -10.13 -7.05 10.10
CA LEU A 42 -11.36 -7.79 10.40
C LEU A 42 -11.48 -9.11 9.61
N GLY A 43 -12.02 -10.14 10.25
CA GLY A 43 -12.43 -11.40 9.64
C GLY A 43 -11.41 -12.53 9.68
N GLY A 44 -10.29 -12.35 10.38
CA GLY A 44 -9.28 -13.39 10.54
C GLY A 44 -9.46 -14.24 11.80
N VAL A 45 -8.38 -14.88 12.26
CA VAL A 45 -8.34 -15.79 13.43
C VAL A 45 -7.25 -15.48 14.44
N SER A 46 -6.36 -14.52 14.15
CA SER A 46 -5.31 -14.11 15.06
C SER A 46 -5.90 -13.48 16.33
N GLN A 47 -5.13 -13.49 17.43
CA GLN A 47 -5.60 -13.06 18.75
C GLN A 47 -4.73 -11.94 19.33
N GLY A 48 -5.22 -11.32 20.42
CA GLY A 48 -4.48 -10.30 21.16
C GLY A 48 -4.15 -9.09 20.30
N ILE A 49 -2.87 -8.68 20.29
CA ILE A 49 -2.42 -7.52 19.51
C ILE A 49 -2.50 -7.72 17.98
N TYR A 50 -2.70 -8.97 17.55
CA TYR A 50 -2.86 -9.38 16.15
C TYR A 50 -4.32 -9.63 15.77
N GLU A 51 -5.27 -9.34 16.67
CA GLU A 51 -6.68 -9.61 16.39
C GLU A 51 -7.21 -8.70 15.26
N SER A 52 -7.79 -9.21 14.17
CA SER A 52 -8.14 -10.61 13.85
C SER A 52 -7.46 -11.10 12.57
N MET A 53 -7.20 -10.23 11.60
CA MET A 53 -6.64 -10.55 10.28
C MET A 53 -5.20 -10.04 10.16
N ASN A 54 -4.26 -10.66 10.88
CA ASN A 54 -2.84 -10.35 10.72
C ASN A 54 -2.24 -11.12 9.54
N LEU A 55 -1.50 -10.42 8.68
CA LEU A 55 -0.88 -10.97 7.47
C LEU A 55 0.65 -11.06 7.55
N SER A 56 1.23 -10.92 8.76
CA SER A 56 2.68 -11.01 8.95
C SER A 56 3.11 -12.29 9.65
N PHE A 57 4.00 -13.04 8.99
CA PHE A 57 4.72 -14.18 9.56
C PHE A 57 5.85 -13.79 10.52
N THR A 58 6.32 -12.54 10.49
CA THR A 58 7.56 -12.12 11.19
C THR A 58 7.30 -11.25 12.42
N ARG A 59 6.04 -10.99 12.76
CA ARG A 59 5.68 -10.17 13.93
C ARG A 59 5.54 -10.96 15.23
N GLY A 60 5.68 -12.28 15.19
CA GLY A 60 5.53 -13.15 16.37
C GLY A 60 4.07 -13.56 16.64
N ASP A 61 3.26 -13.64 15.59
CA ASP A 61 1.94 -14.28 15.63
C ASP A 61 2.07 -15.78 15.33
N GLU A 62 1.03 -16.55 15.66
CA GLU A 62 0.98 -17.98 15.35
C GLU A 62 0.94 -18.20 13.83
N GLU A 63 1.89 -18.96 13.28
CA GLU A 63 1.99 -19.15 11.84
C GLU A 63 0.71 -19.76 11.24
N SER A 64 0.08 -20.69 11.97
CA SER A 64 -1.19 -21.32 11.55
C SER A 64 -2.34 -20.30 11.46
N ALA A 65 -2.37 -19.31 12.35
CA ALA A 65 -3.34 -18.22 12.31
C ALA A 65 -3.10 -17.31 11.10
N VAL A 66 -1.85 -16.97 10.82
CA VAL A 66 -1.48 -16.14 9.65
C VAL A 66 -1.81 -16.87 8.34
N ARG A 67 -1.52 -18.18 8.21
CA ARG A 67 -1.89 -18.97 7.04
C ARG A 67 -3.41 -19.01 6.82
N GLU A 68 -4.18 -19.22 7.89
CA GLU A 68 -5.64 -19.18 7.82
C GLU A 68 -6.16 -17.79 7.42
N ASN A 69 -5.53 -16.71 7.88
CA ASN A 69 -5.86 -15.35 7.45
C ASN A 69 -5.63 -15.15 5.94
N TYR A 70 -4.50 -15.63 5.39
CA TYR A 70 -4.26 -15.62 3.94
C TYR A 70 -5.32 -16.43 3.18
N ARG A 71 -5.65 -17.64 3.65
CA ARG A 71 -6.67 -18.48 3.03
C ARG A 71 -8.03 -17.78 2.98
N ARG A 72 -8.45 -17.17 4.10
CA ARG A 72 -9.72 -16.43 4.20
C ARG A 72 -9.75 -15.21 3.29
N LEU A 73 -8.68 -14.41 3.32
CA LEU A 73 -8.58 -13.20 2.52
C LEU A 73 -8.60 -13.51 1.02
N SER A 74 -7.81 -14.48 0.60
CA SER A 74 -7.70 -14.88 -0.81
C SER A 74 -9.05 -15.39 -1.34
N ALA A 75 -9.75 -16.23 -0.57
CA ALA A 75 -11.10 -16.71 -0.92
C ALA A 75 -12.16 -15.57 -0.98
N ALA A 76 -12.01 -14.55 -0.13
CA ALA A 76 -12.88 -13.39 -0.12
C ALA A 76 -12.65 -12.50 -1.37
N MET A 77 -11.39 -12.25 -1.72
CA MET A 77 -10.98 -11.39 -2.84
C MET A 77 -11.00 -12.12 -4.20
N GLY A 78 -11.08 -13.45 -4.20
CA GLY A 78 -11.26 -14.26 -5.40
C GLY A 78 -9.97 -14.71 -6.08
N PHE A 79 -8.87 -14.89 -5.36
CA PHE A 79 -7.64 -15.50 -5.87
C PHE A 79 -7.15 -16.62 -4.95
N SER A 80 -6.17 -17.40 -5.38
CA SER A 80 -5.54 -18.42 -4.53
C SER A 80 -4.41 -17.81 -3.70
N MET A 81 -4.20 -18.30 -2.48
CA MET A 81 -3.07 -17.80 -1.68
C MET A 81 -1.71 -18.24 -2.24
N GLU A 82 -1.71 -19.32 -3.01
CA GLU A 82 -0.59 -19.88 -3.75
C GLU A 82 -0.12 -18.92 -4.86
N ASP A 83 -0.99 -18.04 -5.35
CA ASP A 83 -0.70 -17.09 -6.41
C ASP A 83 0.01 -15.82 -5.90
N ILE A 84 0.10 -15.67 -4.57
CA ILE A 84 0.63 -14.47 -3.94
C ILE A 84 2.15 -14.46 -3.95
N VAL A 85 2.70 -13.31 -4.34
CA VAL A 85 4.12 -12.97 -4.25
C VAL A 85 4.26 -11.77 -3.33
N THR A 86 5.10 -11.89 -2.30
CA THR A 86 5.25 -10.86 -1.27
C THR A 86 6.55 -10.09 -1.40
N SER A 87 6.51 -8.79 -1.14
CA SER A 87 7.70 -7.95 -1.00
C SER A 87 8.52 -8.26 0.27
N ASP A 88 9.80 -7.88 0.29
CA ASP A 88 10.66 -7.89 1.49
C ASP A 88 11.03 -6.46 1.88
N GLN A 89 10.12 -5.79 2.58
CA GLN A 89 10.14 -4.34 2.76
C GLN A 89 11.14 -3.89 3.83
N THR A 90 12.17 -3.18 3.39
CA THR A 90 13.21 -2.60 4.28
C THR A 90 13.30 -1.07 4.14
N HIS A 91 12.29 -0.44 3.52
CA HIS A 91 12.18 1.01 3.28
C HIS A 91 13.21 1.54 2.26
N THR A 92 13.54 0.70 1.27
CA THR A 92 14.32 1.06 0.08
C THR A 92 13.40 1.60 -1.02
N THR A 93 13.99 1.84 -2.19
CA THR A 93 13.27 2.19 -3.44
C THR A 93 13.42 1.09 -4.49
N ASN A 94 13.81 -0.13 -4.08
CA ASN A 94 14.04 -1.22 -5.00
C ASN A 94 12.72 -1.79 -5.52
N VAL A 95 12.60 -1.87 -6.84
CA VAL A 95 11.41 -2.39 -7.54
C VAL A 95 11.81 -3.64 -8.34
N ARG A 96 11.13 -4.76 -8.08
CA ARG A 96 11.40 -6.04 -8.74
C ARG A 96 10.33 -6.38 -9.77
N VAL A 97 10.77 -6.90 -10.93
CA VAL A 97 9.88 -7.59 -11.87
C VAL A 97 9.58 -8.99 -11.34
N VAL A 98 8.30 -9.30 -11.17
CA VAL A 98 7.81 -10.58 -10.68
C VAL A 98 7.32 -11.43 -11.84
N THR A 99 7.80 -12.66 -11.94
CA THR A 99 7.46 -13.61 -13.01
C THR A 99 6.78 -14.88 -12.46
N GLU A 100 6.39 -15.79 -13.34
CA GLU A 100 5.75 -17.07 -12.96
C GLU A 100 6.59 -17.88 -11.96
N GLU A 101 7.92 -17.81 -12.06
CA GLU A 101 8.84 -18.50 -11.15
C GLU A 101 8.71 -18.00 -9.71
N ASP A 102 8.25 -16.76 -9.51
CA ASP A 102 8.09 -16.17 -8.20
C ASP A 102 6.78 -16.58 -7.50
N ARG A 103 5.85 -17.26 -8.19
CA ARG A 103 4.55 -17.67 -7.63
C ARG A 103 4.68 -18.30 -6.25
N GLY A 104 4.01 -17.76 -5.24
CA GLY A 104 4.03 -18.26 -3.87
C GLY A 104 5.20 -17.79 -3.00
N ASN A 105 6.13 -16.97 -3.52
CA ASN A 105 7.26 -16.44 -2.76
C ASN A 105 6.79 -15.60 -1.55
N GLY A 106 7.18 -16.07 -0.37
CA GLY A 106 6.85 -15.54 0.95
C GLY A 106 5.51 -16.01 1.54
N ILE A 107 4.77 -16.88 0.84
CA ILE A 107 3.55 -17.53 1.35
C ILE A 107 3.72 -19.05 1.43
N THR A 108 3.97 -19.70 0.28
CA THR A 108 4.10 -21.16 0.17
C THR A 108 5.55 -21.62 0.10
N LYS A 109 6.46 -20.72 -0.30
CA LYS A 109 7.92 -20.93 -0.29
C LYS A 109 8.65 -19.66 0.21
N PRO A 110 9.90 -19.77 0.68
CA PRO A 110 10.69 -18.61 1.07
C PRO A 110 10.91 -17.62 -0.09
N ARG A 111 11.11 -16.34 0.23
CA ARG A 111 11.53 -15.34 -0.77
C ARG A 111 13.01 -15.55 -1.11
N PRO A 112 13.40 -15.55 -2.41
CA PRO A 112 14.81 -15.62 -2.83
C PRO A 112 15.47 -14.23 -2.90
N TYR A 113 14.79 -13.17 -2.45
CA TYR A 113 15.24 -11.78 -2.52
C TYR A 113 15.02 -11.06 -1.19
N THR A 114 15.83 -10.03 -0.96
CA THR A 114 15.71 -9.08 0.16
C THR A 114 15.57 -7.66 -0.38
N ASP A 115 15.18 -6.74 0.49
CA ASP A 115 15.20 -5.30 0.20
C ASP A 115 14.40 -4.94 -1.05
N VAL A 116 13.18 -5.46 -1.15
CA VAL A 116 12.25 -5.17 -2.25
C VAL A 116 11.03 -4.49 -1.65
N ASP A 117 10.87 -3.20 -1.93
CA ASP A 117 9.73 -2.40 -1.46
C ASP A 117 8.69 -2.18 -2.56
N GLY A 118 9.04 -2.40 -3.83
CA GLY A 118 8.11 -2.37 -4.97
C GLY A 118 8.18 -3.64 -5.82
N MET A 119 7.05 -4.01 -6.41
CA MET A 119 6.96 -5.12 -7.36
C MET A 119 6.09 -4.73 -8.55
N ILE A 120 6.42 -5.27 -9.72
CA ILE A 120 5.63 -5.09 -10.94
C ILE A 120 5.50 -6.43 -11.68
N THR A 121 4.39 -6.65 -12.40
CA THR A 121 4.21 -7.84 -13.23
C THR A 121 3.16 -7.60 -14.32
N ASN A 122 3.29 -8.30 -15.44
CA ASN A 122 2.25 -8.45 -16.46
C ASN A 122 1.76 -9.90 -16.59
N VAL A 123 2.17 -10.79 -15.66
CA VAL A 123 1.78 -12.20 -15.67
C VAL A 123 0.36 -12.35 -15.11
N PRO A 124 -0.61 -12.82 -15.90
CA PRO A 124 -1.97 -12.98 -15.42
C PRO A 124 -2.09 -13.94 -14.25
N GLY A 125 -2.87 -13.56 -13.24
CA GLY A 125 -3.15 -14.36 -12.06
C GLY A 125 -2.05 -14.34 -10.99
N LEU A 126 -0.88 -13.72 -11.21
CA LEU A 126 0.06 -13.47 -10.10
C LEU A 126 -0.43 -12.30 -9.25
N VAL A 127 -0.43 -12.49 -7.93
CA VAL A 127 -0.95 -11.51 -6.97
C VAL A 127 0.21 -10.86 -6.23
N LEU A 128 0.45 -9.58 -6.52
CA LEU A 128 1.45 -8.80 -5.79
C LEU A 128 0.91 -8.43 -4.41
N ALA A 129 1.70 -8.62 -3.36
CA ALA A 129 1.36 -8.28 -1.99
C ALA A 129 2.44 -7.47 -1.28
N THR A 130 2.03 -6.37 -0.65
CA THR A 130 2.86 -5.50 0.21
C THR A 130 2.14 -5.22 1.53
N PHE A 131 2.85 -4.85 2.59
CA PHE A 131 2.34 -4.84 3.96
C PHE A 131 2.46 -3.51 4.67
N TYR A 132 1.50 -3.20 5.55
CA TYR A 132 1.36 -1.87 6.11
C TYR A 132 0.88 -1.88 7.56
N ALA A 133 1.35 -0.88 8.30
CA ALA A 133 0.52 -0.15 9.25
C ALA A 133 1.11 1.25 9.37
N ASP A 134 0.42 2.20 8.74
CA ASP A 134 0.77 3.62 8.58
C ASP A 134 1.54 4.02 7.32
N CYS A 135 2.49 3.22 6.82
CA CYS A 135 3.16 3.53 5.54
C CYS A 135 2.16 3.52 4.37
N VAL A 136 2.52 4.17 3.25
CA VAL A 136 1.62 4.42 2.11
C VAL A 136 1.72 3.32 1.06
N PRO A 137 0.63 2.58 0.77
CA PRO A 137 0.57 1.71 -0.41
C PRO A 137 0.43 2.52 -1.68
N LEU A 138 1.17 2.18 -2.72
CA LEU A 138 1.09 2.78 -4.05
C LEU A 138 0.70 1.70 -5.06
N PHE A 139 -0.49 1.81 -5.63
CA PHE A 139 -0.98 0.90 -6.66
C PHE A 139 -0.80 1.51 -8.05
N PHE A 140 -0.48 0.68 -9.03
CA PHE A 140 -0.30 1.06 -10.43
C PHE A 140 -0.98 0.04 -11.34
N ILE A 141 -1.71 0.51 -12.34
CA ILE A 141 -2.39 -0.31 -13.34
C ILE A 141 -2.13 0.28 -14.71
N ASP A 142 -1.48 -0.51 -15.55
CA ASP A 142 -1.41 -0.28 -16.99
C ASP A 142 -2.50 -1.13 -17.67
N PRO A 143 -3.61 -0.50 -18.09
CA PRO A 143 -4.69 -1.22 -18.75
C PRO A 143 -4.34 -1.62 -20.20
N VAL A 144 -3.36 -0.97 -20.83
CA VAL A 144 -2.99 -1.19 -22.23
C VAL A 144 -2.13 -2.45 -22.35
N HIS A 145 -1.07 -2.53 -21.55
CA HIS A 145 -0.13 -3.66 -21.56
C HIS A 145 -0.50 -4.75 -20.55
N ARG A 146 -1.61 -4.58 -19.84
CA ARG A 146 -2.10 -5.52 -18.81
C ARG A 146 -1.02 -5.80 -17.76
N ALA A 147 -0.44 -4.73 -17.24
CA ALA A 147 0.57 -4.79 -16.19
C ALA A 147 0.07 -4.11 -14.92
N VAL A 148 0.55 -4.58 -13.78
CA VAL A 148 0.25 -4.02 -12.47
C VAL A 148 1.53 -3.81 -11.67
N GLY A 149 1.49 -2.82 -10.80
CA GLY A 149 2.55 -2.53 -9.85
C GLY A 149 2.00 -2.29 -8.45
N LEU A 150 2.81 -2.60 -7.46
CA LEU A 150 2.50 -2.34 -6.06
C LEU A 150 3.76 -1.97 -5.29
N SER A 151 3.74 -0.86 -4.57
CA SER A 151 4.91 -0.38 -3.82
C SER A 151 4.58 0.12 -2.43
N HIS A 152 5.48 -0.16 -1.50
CA HIS A 152 5.46 0.33 -0.13
C HIS A 152 6.25 1.63 -0.01
N SER A 153 5.56 2.73 0.30
CA SER A 153 6.15 4.05 0.47
C SER A 153 6.01 4.51 1.92
N GLY A 154 6.98 4.13 2.76
CA GLY A 154 7.24 4.86 4.01
C GLY A 154 7.88 6.23 3.71
N TRP A 155 8.20 7.02 4.74
CA TRP A 155 8.81 8.34 4.53
C TRP A 155 10.13 8.28 3.73
N ARG A 156 10.98 7.26 3.96
CA ARG A 156 12.21 7.03 3.20
C ARG A 156 11.93 6.71 1.73
N GLY A 157 10.98 5.82 1.47
CA GLY A 157 10.55 5.50 0.10
C GLY A 157 9.92 6.70 -0.61
N THR A 158 9.21 7.56 0.12
CA THR A 158 8.66 8.82 -0.41
C THR A 158 9.77 9.81 -0.78
N VAL A 159 10.76 10.01 0.10
CA VAL A 159 11.95 10.83 -0.18
C VAL A 159 12.71 10.30 -1.39
N GLY A 160 12.94 8.99 -1.44
CA GLY A 160 13.57 8.29 -2.56
C GLY A 160 12.68 8.11 -3.80
N LYS A 161 11.47 8.70 -3.81
CA LYS A 161 10.57 8.72 -4.96
C LYS A 161 10.19 7.33 -5.50
N ILE A 162 10.02 6.32 -4.63
CA ILE A 162 9.69 4.95 -5.05
C ILE A 162 8.50 4.88 -6.02
N GLY A 163 7.51 5.77 -5.86
CA GLY A 163 6.39 5.85 -6.79
C GLY A 163 6.80 6.15 -8.23
N LYS A 164 7.75 7.07 -8.43
CA LYS A 164 8.32 7.40 -9.74
C LYS A 164 9.22 6.27 -10.24
N VAL A 165 10.04 5.68 -9.37
CA VAL A 165 10.90 4.53 -9.70
C VAL A 165 10.05 3.36 -10.23
N THR A 166 8.89 3.08 -9.63
CA THR A 166 7.97 2.05 -10.10
C THR A 166 7.41 2.36 -11.48
N VAL A 167 7.00 3.60 -11.75
CA VAL A 167 6.51 4.04 -13.07
C VAL A 167 7.60 3.91 -14.14
N GLU A 168 8.83 4.35 -13.83
CA GLU A 168 9.98 4.22 -14.72
C GLU A 168 10.27 2.75 -15.03
N LYS A 169 10.23 1.87 -14.02
CA LYS A 169 10.42 0.43 -14.20
C LYS A 169 9.31 -0.22 -15.04
N MET A 170 8.05 0.18 -14.85
CA MET A 170 6.95 -0.28 -15.70
C MET A 170 7.11 0.21 -17.15
N THR A 171 7.59 1.44 -17.34
CA THR A 171 7.90 2.00 -18.67
C THR A 171 9.00 1.18 -19.36
N GLU A 172 10.08 0.88 -18.64
CA GLU A 172 11.20 0.08 -19.16
C GLU A 172 10.77 -1.34 -19.54
N GLU A 173 10.08 -2.03 -18.63
CA GLU A 173 9.80 -3.47 -18.77
C GLU A 173 8.57 -3.78 -19.62
N PHE A 174 7.55 -2.93 -19.56
CA PHE A 174 6.25 -3.19 -20.19
C PHE A 174 5.86 -2.14 -21.23
N GLN A 175 6.70 -1.14 -21.48
CA GLN A 175 6.40 -0.02 -22.38
C GLN A 175 5.18 0.80 -21.93
N THR A 176 4.91 0.81 -20.63
CA THR A 176 3.85 1.59 -20.00
C THR A 176 4.01 3.08 -20.32
N ASP A 177 2.95 3.70 -20.84
CA ASP A 177 2.85 5.16 -20.91
C ASP A 177 2.31 5.69 -19.58
N PRO A 178 3.08 6.50 -18.82
CA PRO A 178 2.60 7.10 -17.57
C PRO A 178 1.30 7.90 -17.73
N SER A 179 1.09 8.50 -18.90
CA SER A 179 -0.12 9.27 -19.20
C SER A 179 -1.38 8.39 -19.29
N GLU A 180 -1.19 7.08 -19.51
CA GLU A 180 -2.25 6.09 -19.57
C GLU A 180 -2.40 5.25 -18.28
N LEU A 181 -1.50 5.44 -17.32
CA LEU A 181 -1.48 4.69 -16.07
C LEU A 181 -2.60 5.15 -15.12
N TYR A 182 -3.24 4.18 -14.47
CA TYR A 182 -4.10 4.43 -13.32
C TYR A 182 -3.32 4.17 -12.04
N ALA A 183 -3.38 5.09 -11.09
CA ALA A 183 -2.66 4.95 -9.82
C ALA A 183 -3.54 5.25 -8.62
N ALA A 184 -3.19 4.68 -7.48
CA ALA A 184 -3.89 4.96 -6.24
C ALA A 184 -2.93 5.01 -5.06
N ILE A 185 -3.21 5.94 -4.16
CA ILE A 185 -2.55 6.10 -2.87
C ILE A 185 -3.44 5.43 -1.83
N GLY A 186 -2.90 4.37 -1.21
CA GLY A 186 -3.57 3.44 -0.30
C GLY A 186 -3.84 3.97 1.12
N PRO A 187 -4.76 3.34 1.86
CA PRO A 187 -4.98 3.60 3.29
C PRO A 187 -3.68 3.61 4.08
N SER A 188 -3.43 4.71 4.81
CA SER A 188 -2.18 4.96 5.52
C SER A 188 -2.37 6.07 6.55
N ILE A 189 -1.33 6.53 7.23
CA ILE A 189 -1.48 7.61 8.23
C ILE A 189 -1.71 8.97 7.55
N CYS A 190 -2.71 9.72 8.00
CA CYS A 190 -2.97 11.07 7.49
C CYS A 190 -2.04 12.11 8.14
N GLN A 191 -1.95 13.29 7.51
CA GLN A 191 -1.15 14.41 8.00
C GLN A 191 -1.46 14.79 9.46
N ASP A 192 -2.73 14.83 9.84
CA ASP A 192 -3.14 15.22 11.21
C ASP A 192 -2.61 14.26 12.30
N CYS A 193 -2.27 13.02 11.92
CA CYS A 193 -1.78 12.00 12.83
C CYS A 193 -0.28 11.72 12.70
N TYR A 194 0.40 12.26 11.67
CA TYR A 194 1.77 11.87 11.35
C TYR A 194 2.80 12.91 11.77
N GLU A 195 3.07 12.91 13.06
CA GLU A 195 4.10 13.75 13.65
C GLU A 195 5.49 13.16 13.42
N VAL A 196 6.39 13.99 12.91
CA VAL A 196 7.79 13.68 12.64
C VAL A 196 8.72 14.73 13.24
N SER A 197 9.99 14.36 13.35
CA SER A 197 11.08 15.24 13.78
C SER A 197 11.62 16.08 12.63
N GLU A 198 12.42 17.09 12.97
CA GLU A 198 12.99 18.04 12.00
C GLU A 198 13.94 17.38 11.00
N ASP A 199 14.73 16.39 11.43
CA ASP A 199 15.62 15.61 10.56
C ASP A 199 14.86 14.91 9.41
N VAL A 200 13.63 14.45 9.67
CA VAL A 200 12.78 13.90 8.61
C VAL A 200 12.33 15.01 7.66
N ILE A 201 11.99 16.19 8.17
CA ILE A 201 11.56 17.32 7.33
C ILE A 201 12.68 17.85 6.45
N ASP A 202 13.92 17.88 6.96
CA ASP A 202 15.06 18.31 6.16
C ASP A 202 15.26 17.41 4.94
N GLN A 203 15.06 16.10 5.09
CA GLN A 203 15.06 15.17 3.95
C GLN A 203 13.94 15.47 2.93
N PHE A 204 12.78 15.95 3.38
CA PHE A 204 11.71 16.38 2.48
C PHE A 204 12.01 17.73 1.81
N ARG A 205 12.67 18.66 2.51
CA ARG A 205 13.13 19.93 1.92
C ARG A 205 14.14 19.70 0.81
N GLU A 206 15.04 18.74 0.99
CA GLU A 206 16.02 18.32 -0.04
C GLU A 206 15.33 17.64 -1.23
N ALA A 207 14.32 16.80 -0.97
CA ALA A 207 13.69 15.98 -2.00
C ALA A 207 12.55 16.66 -2.77
N PHE A 208 12.00 17.78 -2.29
CA PHE A 208 10.85 18.46 -2.91
C PHE A 208 11.09 19.95 -3.04
N GLU A 209 10.66 20.54 -4.16
CA GLU A 209 10.74 21.97 -4.41
C GLU A 209 10.03 22.80 -3.32
N GLU A 210 10.62 23.93 -2.95
CA GLU A 210 10.15 24.84 -1.89
C GLU A 210 8.69 25.26 -2.06
N LYS A 211 8.24 25.47 -3.31
CA LYS A 211 6.86 25.84 -3.63
C LYS A 211 5.81 24.82 -3.15
N TYR A 212 6.22 23.63 -2.75
CA TYR A 212 5.34 22.58 -2.26
C TYR A 212 5.39 22.37 -0.74
N TRP A 213 6.33 22.97 -0.03
CA TRP A 213 6.56 22.68 1.40
C TRP A 213 5.31 22.90 2.26
N ASP A 214 4.58 24.00 2.03
CA ASP A 214 3.39 24.35 2.81
C ASP A 214 2.24 23.35 2.72
N VAL A 215 2.17 22.55 1.63
CA VAL A 215 1.17 21.48 1.52
C VAL A 215 1.70 20.12 1.99
N LEU A 216 3.02 19.99 2.09
CA LEU A 216 3.69 18.76 2.51
C LEU A 216 3.84 18.68 4.02
N PHE A 217 4.16 19.77 4.69
CA PHE A 217 4.32 19.77 6.13
C PHE A 217 4.10 21.15 6.75
N TYR A 218 3.75 21.15 8.04
CA TYR A 218 3.74 22.38 8.83
C TYR A 218 4.36 22.13 10.20
N ARG A 219 4.96 23.17 10.75
CA ARG A 219 5.57 23.15 12.09
C ARG A 219 4.50 23.36 13.16
N LYS A 220 4.52 22.53 14.19
CA LYS A 220 3.69 22.67 15.38
C LYS A 220 4.34 23.58 16.43
N PRO A 221 3.55 24.12 17.40
CA PRO A 221 4.08 24.94 18.49
C PRO A 221 5.13 24.26 19.38
N ASP A 222 5.10 22.92 19.48
CA ASP A 222 6.06 22.12 20.26
C ASP A 222 7.37 21.81 19.51
N GLY A 223 7.56 22.39 18.32
CA GLY A 223 8.75 22.24 17.50
C GLY A 223 8.77 20.99 16.63
N LYS A 224 7.78 20.09 16.74
CA LYS A 224 7.61 18.95 15.82
C LYS A 224 6.89 19.39 14.54
N TYR A 225 6.78 18.47 13.58
CA TYR A 225 6.12 18.74 12.30
C TYR A 225 5.05 17.70 12.00
N GLN A 226 4.03 18.10 11.25
CA GLN A 226 3.00 17.20 10.72
C GLN A 226 3.22 17.00 9.23
N LEU A 227 3.47 15.76 8.82
CA LEU A 227 3.91 15.42 7.47
C LEU A 227 2.79 14.74 6.66
N ASN A 228 2.56 15.24 5.44
CA ASN A 228 1.56 14.74 4.52
C ASN A 228 2.17 13.81 3.47
N LEU A 229 2.27 12.52 3.81
CA LEU A 229 2.75 11.51 2.86
C LEU A 229 1.78 11.31 1.68
N TRP A 230 0.48 11.58 1.85
CA TRP A 230 -0.49 11.44 0.76
C TRP A 230 -0.25 12.48 -0.33
N GLU A 231 -0.08 13.74 0.04
CA GLU A 231 0.23 14.80 -0.93
C GLU A 231 1.63 14.62 -1.52
N ALA A 232 2.63 14.22 -0.72
CA ALA A 232 3.97 13.93 -1.22
C ALA A 232 3.95 12.86 -2.33
N ASN A 233 3.26 11.73 -2.12
CA ASN A 233 3.16 10.68 -3.13
C ASN A 233 2.26 11.08 -4.32
N ARG A 234 1.24 11.92 -4.11
CA ARG A 234 0.41 12.46 -5.20
C ARG A 234 1.27 13.32 -6.14
N ARG A 235 2.14 14.16 -5.59
CA ARG A 235 3.10 14.95 -6.39
C ARG A 235 4.09 14.07 -7.14
N ILE A 236 4.62 13.03 -6.49
CA ILE A 236 5.50 12.06 -7.15
C ILE A 236 4.81 11.42 -8.36
N PHE A 237 3.53 11.08 -8.26
CA PHE A 237 2.76 10.56 -9.39
C PHE A 237 2.59 11.57 -10.52
N LEU A 238 2.27 12.83 -10.20
CA LEU A 238 2.16 13.90 -11.19
C LEU A 238 3.50 14.14 -11.90
N ASP A 239 4.60 14.20 -11.15
CA ASP A 239 5.97 14.38 -11.67
C ASP A 239 6.44 13.17 -12.50
N ALA A 240 5.86 11.99 -12.27
CA ALA A 240 6.08 10.79 -13.07
C ALA A 240 5.23 10.75 -14.37
N GLY A 241 4.36 11.74 -14.59
CA GLY A 241 3.53 11.86 -15.80
C GLY A 241 2.13 11.25 -15.69
N ILE A 242 1.72 10.78 -14.50
CA ILE A 242 0.37 10.25 -14.29
C ILE A 242 -0.64 11.41 -14.27
N LYS A 243 -1.68 11.30 -15.09
CA LYS A 243 -2.74 12.31 -15.15
C LYS A 243 -3.51 12.40 -13.83
N GLU A 244 -3.83 13.61 -13.39
CA GLU A 244 -4.47 13.85 -12.10
C GLU A 244 -5.79 13.10 -11.94
N GLU A 245 -6.61 13.07 -12.98
CA GLU A 245 -7.90 12.37 -13.02
C GLU A 245 -7.78 10.84 -12.92
N ARG A 246 -6.56 10.29 -13.08
CA ARG A 246 -6.26 8.86 -12.94
C ARG A 246 -5.62 8.52 -11.59
N ILE A 247 -5.47 9.49 -10.69
CA ILE A 247 -4.95 9.29 -9.33
C ILE A 247 -6.09 9.21 -8.32
N SER A 248 -6.23 8.06 -7.67
CA SER A 248 -7.20 7.87 -6.57
C SER A 248 -6.55 8.09 -5.20
N MET A 249 -7.16 8.93 -4.35
CA MET A 249 -6.69 9.24 -2.99
C MET A 249 -7.34 8.31 -1.94
N PRO A 250 -6.68 8.04 -0.81
CA PRO A 250 -7.13 6.99 0.12
C PRO A 250 -8.41 7.36 0.88
N GLY A 251 -8.53 8.63 1.31
CA GLY A 251 -9.68 9.10 2.08
C GLY A 251 -9.86 8.47 3.46
N ILE A 252 -8.95 7.61 3.92
CA ILE A 252 -9.05 6.91 5.21
C ILE A 252 -7.69 6.79 5.89
N CYS A 253 -7.66 7.14 7.18
CA CYS A 253 -6.44 7.09 7.99
C CYS A 253 -6.38 5.82 8.86
N THR A 254 -5.24 5.13 8.86
CA THR A 254 -4.99 3.97 9.74
C THR A 254 -5.05 4.37 11.22
N CYS A 255 -4.39 5.47 11.59
CA CYS A 255 -4.34 5.95 12.97
C CYS A 255 -5.69 6.46 13.49
N CYS A 256 -6.54 7.05 12.64
CA CYS A 256 -7.88 7.48 13.04
C CYS A 256 -8.87 6.31 13.18
N ASN A 257 -8.57 5.16 12.57
CA ASN A 257 -9.45 4.00 12.49
C ASN A 257 -8.80 2.73 13.07
N PRO A 258 -8.24 2.73 14.29
CA PRO A 258 -7.41 1.63 14.80
C PRO A 258 -8.19 0.33 15.04
N LEU A 259 -9.52 0.41 15.19
CA LEU A 259 -10.39 -0.76 15.32
C LEU A 259 -10.77 -1.38 13.95
N PHE A 260 -10.50 -0.67 12.85
CA PHE A 260 -10.76 -1.12 11.49
C PHE A 260 -9.46 -1.45 10.73
N LEU A 261 -8.39 -0.71 10.99
CA LEU A 261 -7.08 -0.85 10.37
C LEU A 261 -6.02 -0.94 11.48
N TYR A 262 -5.00 -1.79 11.31
CA TYR A 262 -3.83 -1.69 12.17
C TYR A 262 -3.09 -0.37 11.94
N SER A 263 -2.58 0.21 13.01
CA SER A 263 -1.72 1.39 12.99
C SER A 263 -0.58 1.20 13.97
N HIS A 264 0.66 1.39 13.51
CA HIS A 264 1.83 1.34 14.36
C HIS A 264 1.85 2.49 15.36
N ARG A 265 1.47 3.69 14.91
CA ARG A 265 1.37 4.91 15.71
C ARG A 265 0.30 4.77 16.80
N ALA A 266 -0.92 4.36 16.44
CA ALA A 266 -2.02 4.28 17.40
C ALA A 266 -1.82 3.20 18.47
N SER A 267 -1.11 2.11 18.14
CA SER A 267 -0.88 1.00 19.08
C SER A 267 0.49 1.00 19.74
N HIS A 268 1.29 2.05 19.54
CA HIS A 268 2.67 2.14 20.04
C HIS A 268 3.50 0.90 19.66
N GLY A 269 3.36 0.45 18.41
CA GLY A 269 4.07 -0.69 17.85
C GLY A 269 3.44 -2.07 18.10
N LYS A 270 2.43 -2.19 18.96
CA LYS A 270 1.78 -3.47 19.30
C LYS A 270 0.64 -3.79 18.33
N ARG A 271 0.96 -4.35 17.15
CA ARG A 271 -0.03 -4.56 16.07
C ARG A 271 0.36 -5.68 15.09
N GLY A 272 -0.62 -6.20 14.34
CA GLY A 272 -0.41 -7.00 13.13
C GLY A 272 -0.18 -6.17 11.86
N ASN A 273 -0.01 -6.81 10.70
CA ASN A 273 0.11 -6.12 9.40
C ASN A 273 -1.18 -6.21 8.58
N LEU A 274 -1.54 -5.08 7.96
CA LEU A 274 -2.46 -5.00 6.83
C LEU A 274 -1.70 -5.39 5.56
N GLY A 275 -2.43 -5.66 4.47
CA GLY A 275 -1.87 -6.00 3.17
C GLY A 275 -2.59 -5.28 2.05
N ALA A 276 -1.83 -4.79 1.08
CA ALA A 276 -2.34 -4.37 -0.22
C ALA A 276 -2.10 -5.50 -1.23
N PHE A 277 -3.06 -5.72 -2.12
CA PHE A 277 -3.04 -6.78 -3.11
C PHE A 277 -3.45 -6.24 -4.47
N ILE A 278 -2.78 -6.66 -5.53
CA ILE A 278 -3.19 -6.37 -6.90
C ILE A 278 -2.77 -7.50 -7.85
N THR A 279 -3.64 -7.81 -8.80
CA THR A 279 -3.38 -8.75 -9.89
C THR A 279 -4.15 -8.32 -11.13
N VAL A 280 -3.60 -8.71 -12.28
CA VAL A 280 -4.27 -8.68 -13.57
C VAL A 280 -4.69 -10.10 -13.92
N ARG A 281 -5.89 -10.28 -14.46
CA ARG A 281 -6.46 -11.54 -14.95
C ARG A 281 -6.63 -11.47 -16.44
#